data_AF-A0A2Z2NKB5-F1
#
_entry.id   AF-A0A2Z2NKB5-F1
#
_cell.length_a   1.000
_cell.length_b   1.000
_cell.length_c   1.000
_cell.angle_alpha   90.00
_cell.angle_beta   90.00
_cell.angle_gamma   90.00
#
_symmetry.space_group_name_H-M   'P 1'
#
loop_
_entity.id
_entity.type
_entity.pdbx_description
1 polymer ?
#
loop_
_entity_poly.entity_id
_entity_poly.type
_entity_poly.pdbx_seq_one_letter_code
_entity_poly.pdbx_strand_id
1 'polypeptide(L)'
;MRTLARSLTPGDLLVCDAIFETYWTFAMLEGIGCDGIFEINGSRSRPEKRRAYLTLHRPSQPEWMNAETYESCPKQIRVRQVISRRRGYQDTFFITSLTDQRSVSAKEIVALY
;
A
#
# COMPACT_ATOMS: atom_id res chain seq x y z
N MET A 1 8.01 10.64 -7.46
CA MET A 1 7.91 10.07 -6.09
C MET A 1 8.72 10.84 -5.06
N ARG A 2 10.04 11.05 -5.24
CA ARG A 2 10.89 11.79 -4.27
C ARG A 2 10.38 13.18 -3.88
N THR A 3 9.81 13.94 -4.81
CA THR A 3 9.25 15.27 -4.51
C THR A 3 8.01 15.19 -3.63
N LEU A 4 7.13 14.22 -3.88
CA LEU A 4 5.92 13.99 -3.10
C LEU A 4 6.24 13.50 -1.69
N ALA A 5 7.27 12.67 -1.54
CA ALA A 5 7.76 12.24 -0.23
C ALA A 5 8.24 13.39 0.65
N ARG A 6 8.72 14.51 0.06
CA ARG A 6 9.20 15.68 0.79
C ARG A 6 8.08 16.58 1.32
N SER A 7 6.88 16.46 0.77
CA SER A 7 5.70 17.20 1.24
C SER A 7 4.88 16.44 2.28
N LEU A 8 5.19 15.16 2.51
CA LEU A 8 4.48 14.35 3.50
C LEU A 8 4.99 14.64 4.90
N THR A 9 4.05 14.70 5.83
CA THR A 9 4.27 14.84 7.27
C THR A 9 3.76 13.61 8.01
N PRO A 10 4.35 13.22 9.14
CA PRO A 10 3.88 12.08 9.92
C PRO A 10 2.39 12.20 10.25
N GLY A 11 1.63 11.13 10.02
CA GLY A 11 0.17 11.08 10.16
C GLY A 11 -0.61 11.40 8.88
N ASP A 12 0.05 11.83 7.80
CA ASP A 12 -0.62 12.00 6.51
C ASP A 12 -1.03 10.65 5.90
N LEU A 13 -2.13 10.69 5.15
CA LEU A 13 -2.66 9.56 4.38
C LEU A 13 -2.43 9.79 2.89
N LEU A 14 -1.60 8.94 2.28
CA LEU A 14 -1.37 8.96 0.85
C LEU A 14 -2.42 8.10 0.12
N VAL A 15 -3.21 8.73 -0.75
CA VAL A 15 -4.12 8.03 -1.67
C VAL A 15 -3.58 8.22 -3.09
N CYS A 16 -3.20 7.12 -3.73
CA CYS A 16 -2.57 7.15 -5.06
C CYS A 16 -3.09 6.07 -5.98
N ASP A 17 -2.79 6.19 -7.27
CA ASP A 17 -3.13 5.18 -8.25
C ASP A 17 -2.36 3.85 -8.07
N ALA A 18 -2.76 2.87 -8.86
CA ALA A 18 -2.26 1.51 -8.81
C ALA A 18 -0.81 1.31 -9.27
N ILE A 19 -0.10 2.34 -9.73
CA ILE A 19 1.34 2.26 -10.08
C ILE A 19 2.19 2.34 -8.82
N PHE A 20 1.68 2.96 -7.75
CA PHE A 20 2.40 3.17 -6.51
C PHE A 20 2.21 2.05 -5.49
N GLU A 21 1.54 0.96 -5.85
CA GLU A 21 1.18 -0.15 -4.95
C GLU A 21 2.37 -1.13 -4.72
N THR A 22 3.55 -0.56 -4.45
CA THR A 22 4.81 -1.30 -4.33
C THR A 22 5.29 -1.38 -2.88
N TYR A 23 6.07 -2.42 -2.58
CA TYR A 23 6.77 -2.55 -1.30
C TYR A 23 7.57 -1.28 -0.94
N TRP A 24 8.28 -0.69 -1.91
CA TRP A 24 9.12 0.49 -1.67
C TRP A 24 8.30 1.71 -1.26
N THR A 25 7.09 1.86 -1.82
CA THR A 25 6.17 2.91 -1.41
C THR A 25 5.74 2.74 0.04
N PHE A 26 5.35 1.54 0.44
CA PHE A 26 4.96 1.27 1.83
C PHE A 26 6.13 1.43 2.80
N ALA A 27 7.33 0.96 2.45
CA ALA A 27 8.53 1.12 3.27
C ALA A 27 8.88 2.61 3.46
N MET A 28 8.74 3.41 2.42
CA MET A 28 8.95 4.86 2.49
C MET A 28 7.92 5.52 3.41
N LEU A 29 6.64 5.19 3.27
CA LEU A 29 5.58 5.74 4.12
C LEU A 29 5.77 5.35 5.58
N GLU A 30 6.11 4.09 5.87
CA GLU A 30 6.41 3.61 7.22
C GLU A 30 7.59 4.38 7.82
N GLY A 31 8.65 4.63 7.04
CA GLY A 31 9.81 5.43 7.48
C GLY A 31 9.51 6.90 7.77
N ILE A 32 8.48 7.47 7.14
CA ILE A 32 8.00 8.86 7.40
C ILE A 32 6.96 8.87 8.54
N GLY A 33 6.33 7.74 8.85
CA GLY A 33 5.19 7.66 9.77
C GLY A 33 3.87 8.07 9.11
N CYS A 34 3.73 7.82 7.81
CA CYS A 34 2.51 8.05 7.03
C CYS A 34 1.79 6.73 6.73
N ASP A 35 0.51 6.83 6.39
CA ASP A 35 -0.27 5.72 5.87
C ASP A 35 -0.50 5.84 4.36
N GLY A 36 -0.84 4.71 3.72
CA GLY A 36 -1.10 4.66 2.29
C GLY A 36 -2.28 3.76 1.93
N ILE A 37 -3.04 4.16 0.92
CA ILE A 37 -4.08 3.36 0.26
C ILE A 37 -3.81 3.39 -1.24
N PHE A 38 -3.81 2.22 -1.85
CA PHE A 38 -3.56 2.04 -3.27
C PHE A 38 -4.49 0.99 -3.85
N GLU A 39 -4.97 1.22 -5.07
CA GLU A 39 -5.64 0.18 -5.85
C GLU A 39 -4.62 -0.86 -6.34
N ILE A 40 -4.99 -2.14 -6.36
CA ILE A 40 -4.17 -3.18 -6.99
C ILE A 40 -4.38 -3.10 -8.50
N ASN A 41 -3.28 -2.95 -9.24
CA ASN A 41 -3.32 -2.84 -10.69
C ASN A 41 -3.99 -4.08 -11.31
N GLY A 42 -5.00 -3.88 -12.16
CA GLY A 42 -5.77 -4.95 -12.78
C GLY A 42 -4.94 -5.91 -13.65
N SER A 43 -3.75 -5.49 -14.10
CA SER A 43 -2.80 -6.33 -14.83
C SER A 43 -1.97 -7.27 -13.95
N ARG A 44 -1.94 -7.05 -12.64
CA ARG A 44 -1.22 -7.92 -11.70
C ARG A 44 -2.09 -9.07 -11.20
N SER A 45 -1.43 -10.12 -10.72
CA SER A 45 -2.12 -11.24 -10.07
C SER A 45 -2.89 -10.72 -8.86
N ARG A 46 -4.21 -10.88 -8.89
CA ARG A 46 -5.09 -10.43 -7.82
C ARG A 46 -4.99 -11.42 -6.65
N PRO A 47 -4.83 -10.93 -5.41
CA PRO A 47 -4.80 -11.80 -4.26
C PRO A 47 -6.16 -12.45 -4.00
N GLU A 48 -6.16 -13.54 -3.24
CA GLU A 48 -7.37 -14.29 -2.95
C GLU A 48 -8.40 -13.42 -2.21
N LYS A 49 -9.66 -13.48 -2.64
CA LYS A 49 -10.75 -12.65 -2.12
C LYS A 49 -11.03 -12.84 -0.62
N ARG A 50 -10.71 -14.01 -0.07
CA ARG A 50 -10.92 -14.35 1.35
C ARG A 50 -9.79 -13.83 2.25
N ARG A 51 -8.68 -13.40 1.67
CA ARG A 51 -7.51 -12.98 2.42
C ARG A 51 -7.64 -11.50 2.80
N ALA A 52 -7.76 -11.21 4.10
CA ALA A 52 -7.89 -9.83 4.59
C ALA A 52 -6.55 -9.09 4.70
N TYR A 53 -5.43 -9.82 4.75
CA TYR A 53 -4.09 -9.25 4.92
C TYR A 53 -3.09 -9.90 3.98
N LEU A 54 -2.21 -9.09 3.41
CA LEU A 54 -1.14 -9.50 2.51
C LEU A 54 0.20 -9.14 3.13
N THR A 55 1.22 -9.91 2.76
CA THR A 55 2.59 -9.64 3.14
C THR A 55 3.35 -9.24 1.88
N LEU A 56 3.86 -8.02 1.86
CA LEU A 56 4.79 -7.55 0.84
C LEU A 56 6.19 -7.91 1.29
N HIS A 57 6.91 -8.67 0.47
CA HIS A 57 8.30 -9.04 0.75
C HIS A 57 9.24 -8.00 0.16
N ARG A 58 10.29 -7.65 0.90
CA ARG A 58 11.38 -6.78 0.42
C ARG A 58 12.00 -7.41 -0.82
N PRO A 59 11.93 -6.77 -2.00
CA PRO A 59 12.61 -7.25 -3.21
C PRO A 59 14.12 -7.21 -3.05
N SER A 60 14.86 -7.82 -3.98
CA SER A 60 16.31 -7.64 -4.06
C SER A 60 16.69 -6.16 -4.17
N GLN A 61 17.87 -5.81 -3.66
CA GLN A 61 18.38 -4.44 -3.70
C GLN A 61 18.41 -3.92 -5.14
N PRO A 62 17.74 -2.80 -5.45
CA PRO A 62 17.80 -2.20 -6.77
C PRO A 62 19.10 -1.40 -6.94
N GLU A 63 19.58 -1.28 -8.18
CA GLU A 63 20.86 -0.62 -8.51
C GLU A 63 20.95 0.84 -8.04
N TRP A 64 19.82 1.53 -7.96
CA TRP A 64 19.74 2.94 -7.56
C TRP A 64 19.77 3.15 -6.03
N MET A 65 19.70 2.09 -5.22
CA MET A 65 19.65 2.15 -3.76
C MET A 65 20.98 1.71 -3.15
N ASN A 66 21.51 2.48 -2.19
CA ASN A 66 22.70 2.08 -1.45
C ASN A 66 22.39 0.95 -0.43
N ALA A 67 23.43 0.20 -0.05
CA ALA A 67 23.27 -0.97 0.82
C ALA A 67 22.74 -0.60 2.21
N GLU A 68 23.16 0.54 2.76
CA GLU A 68 22.71 1.00 4.08
C GLU A 68 21.20 1.30 4.11
N THR A 69 20.67 2.00 3.11
CA THR A 69 19.23 2.26 3.00
C THR A 69 18.46 0.97 2.80
N TYR A 70 18.97 0.08 1.94
CA TYR A 70 18.34 -1.22 1.70
C TYR A 70 18.21 -2.04 2.98
N GLU A 71 19.29 -2.12 3.77
CA GLU A 71 19.31 -2.88 5.02
C GLU A 71 18.41 -2.28 6.10
N SER A 72 18.22 -0.95 6.09
CA SER A 72 17.26 -0.28 6.99
C SER A 72 15.78 -0.60 6.69
N CYS A 73 15.47 -1.04 5.46
CA CYS A 73 14.09 -1.33 5.06
C CYS A 73 13.57 -2.65 5.68
N PRO A 74 12.31 -2.73 6.14
CA PRO A 74 11.79 -3.93 6.81
C PRO A 74 11.71 -5.13 5.87
N LYS A 75 12.16 -6.32 6.27
CA LYS A 75 12.14 -7.51 5.37
C LYS A 75 10.75 -7.85 4.81
N GLN A 76 9.70 -7.52 5.55
CA GLN A 76 8.31 -7.76 5.17
C GLN A 76 7.43 -6.63 5.71
N ILE A 77 6.42 -6.23 4.94
CA ILE A 77 5.40 -5.27 5.36
C ILE A 77 4.04 -5.95 5.28
N ARG A 78 3.27 -5.87 6.37
CA ARG A 78 1.90 -6.39 6.40
C ARG A 78 0.94 -5.29 5.99
N VAL A 79 0.20 -5.52 4.92
CA VAL A 79 -0.84 -4.61 4.43
C VAL A 79 -2.20 -5.28 4.51
N ARG A 80 -3.26 -4.50 4.63
CA ARG A 80 -4.64 -4.97 4.61
C ARG A 80 -5.19 -4.89 3.19
N GLN A 81 -5.92 -5.92 2.80
CA GLN A 81 -6.70 -5.97 1.57
C GLN A 81 -8.12 -5.48 1.81
N VAL A 82 -8.63 -4.64 0.92
CA VAL A 82 -10.03 -4.22 0.86
C VAL A 82 -10.58 -4.48 -0.54
N ILE A 83 -11.82 -4.98 -0.64
CA ILE A 83 -12.46 -5.27 -1.92
C ILE A 83 -13.73 -4.43 -2.04
N SER A 84 -13.81 -3.62 -3.08
CA SER A 84 -15.04 -2.94 -3.48
C SER A 84 -15.80 -3.80 -4.46
N ARG A 85 -17.09 -4.04 -4.18
CA ARG A 85 -18.00 -4.78 -5.06
C ARG A 85 -19.15 -3.87 -5.43
N ARG A 86 -19.24 -3.48 -6.70
CA ARG A 86 -20.35 -2.70 -7.25
C ARG A 86 -21.09 -3.55 -8.27
N ARG A 87 -22.42 -3.64 -8.13
CA ARG A 87 -23.26 -4.46 -9.03
C ARG A 87 -23.08 -3.98 -10.48
N GLY A 88 -22.74 -4.89 -11.39
CA GLY A 88 -22.50 -4.57 -12.80
C GLY A 88 -21.07 -4.13 -13.14
N TYR A 89 -20.17 -4.06 -12.15
CA TYR A 89 -18.75 -3.72 -12.34
C TYR A 89 -17.86 -4.87 -11.86
N GLN A 90 -16.62 -4.89 -12.33
CA GLN A 90 -15.62 -5.82 -11.79
C GLN A 90 -15.22 -5.42 -10.36
N ASP A 91 -14.87 -6.42 -9.55
CA ASP A 91 -14.33 -6.19 -8.21
C ASP A 91 -13.04 -5.37 -8.29
N THR A 92 -12.96 -4.30 -7.50
CA THR A 92 -11.74 -3.50 -7.32
C THR A 92 -11.07 -3.90 -6.01
N PHE A 93 -9.75 -4.07 -6.06
CA PHE A 93 -8.95 -4.49 -4.91
C PHE A 93 -8.08 -3.32 -4.48
N PHE A 94 -7.97 -3.11 -3.18
CA PHE A 94 -7.13 -2.09 -2.57
C PHE A 94 -6.20 -2.75 -1.55
N ILE A 95 -5.03 -2.15 -1.38
CA ILE A 95 -4.08 -2.47 -0.31
C ILE A 95 -3.77 -1.22 0.50
N THR A 96 -3.70 -1.37 1.83
CA THR A 96 -3.44 -0.26 2.73
C THR A 96 -2.57 -0.65 3.93
N SER A 97 -1.80 0.31 4.45
CA SER A 97 -1.08 0.19 5.73
C SER A 97 -2.00 0.31 6.95
N LEU A 98 -3.23 0.80 6.77
CA LEU A 98 -4.27 0.88 7.80
C LEU A 98 -4.81 -0.51 8.15
N THR A 99 -4.02 -1.24 8.95
CA THR A 99 -4.29 -2.64 9.27
C THR A 99 -5.40 -2.85 10.29
N ASP A 100 -5.70 -1.85 11.14
CA ASP A 100 -6.80 -1.97 12.10
C ASP A 100 -8.15 -1.70 11.46
N GLN A 101 -8.90 -2.78 11.22
CA GLN A 101 -10.24 -2.74 10.67
C GLN A 101 -11.27 -2.08 11.61
N ARG A 102 -11.04 -2.03 12.92
CA ARG A 102 -11.95 -1.39 13.85
C ARG A 102 -11.85 0.13 13.79
N SER A 103 -10.64 0.63 13.54
CA SER A 103 -10.37 2.05 13.40
C SER A 103 -10.80 2.60 12.05
N VAL A 104 -10.60 1.85 10.95
CA VAL A 104 -10.97 2.28 9.60
C VAL A 104 -11.76 1.20 8.86
N SER A 105 -13.00 1.49 8.51
CA SER A 105 -13.86 0.54 7.81
C SER A 105 -13.47 0.39 6.34
N ALA A 106 -13.81 -0.76 5.75
CA ALA A 106 -13.61 -0.97 4.31
C ALA A 106 -14.42 0.02 3.45
N LYS A 107 -15.55 0.54 3.95
CA LYS A 107 -16.37 1.51 3.23
C LYS A 107 -15.69 2.87 3.15
N GLU A 108 -15.05 3.31 4.23
CA GLU A 108 -14.28 4.57 4.26
C GLU A 108 -13.12 4.52 3.27
N ILE A 109 -12.38 3.41 3.23
CA ILE A 109 -11.29 3.21 2.26
C ILE A 109 -11.80 3.30 0.82
N VAL A 110 -12.93 2.63 0.53
CA VAL A 110 -13.53 2.65 -0.82
C VAL A 110 -14.11 4.01 -1.17
N ALA A 111 -14.58 4.81 -0.21
CA ALA A 111 -15.14 6.14 -0.46
C ALA A 111 -14.09 7.18 -0.88
N LEU A 112 -12.80 6.88 -0.69
CA LEU A 112 -11.70 7.72 -1.16
C LEU A 112 -11.44 7.57 -2.68
N TYR A 113 -12.14 6.64 -3.36
CA TYR A 113 -12.07 6.36 -4.82
C TYR A 113 -13.45 6.30 -5.49
#